data_AF-A0A9C9JN62-F1
#
_entry.id   AF-A0A9C9JN62-F1
#
_cell.length_a   1.000
_cell.length_b   1.000
_cell.length_c   1.000
_cell.angle_alpha   90.00
_cell.angle_beta   90.00
_cell.angle_gamma   90.00
#
_symmetry.space_group_name_H-M   'P 1'
#
loop_
_entity.id
_entity.type
_entity.pdbx_description
1 polymer ?
#
loop_
_entity_poly.entity_id
_entity_poly.type
_entity_poly.pdbx_seq_one_letter_code
_entity_poly.pdbx_strand_id
1 'polypeptide(L)'
;MFQTTAVCLALVDGDQSLFIVLGIIALASLVALGGKFFVNLYEVITAPAASLGHHGQSDNFFFSIIIVFLGGLIASILMIQGRDTMAVHFHDYSVAVCGDAAQQNSSDVYRDIAAETGVMDMDDQFSLYVLDNLIFVPVAMVLLWLVLGLIAWIGTKIVGSPATLGNLLGSLAYACLFISIGFGLMAVYIVEAVAGTATGEPVMPGGMAIAGIVVLLYGIVLYLIGLAQGASITGGQSAVPVILLLLVIGGLGYLAYSQAQPKFDDFLNGIRTYDPSR
;
A
#
# COMPACT_ATOMS: atom_id res chain seq x y z
N MET A 1 39.78 -14.45 -11.24
CA MET A 1 38.60 -15.33 -11.00
C MET A 1 37.47 -14.55 -10.31
N PHE A 2 37.17 -13.34 -10.80
CA PHE A 2 36.06 -12.49 -10.33
C PHE A 2 35.53 -11.74 -11.56
N GLN A 3 34.79 -12.43 -12.43
CA GLN A 3 34.18 -11.80 -13.60
C GLN A 3 32.97 -12.56 -14.18
N THR A 4 32.34 -13.43 -13.39
CA THR A 4 31.24 -14.28 -13.88
C THR A 4 29.90 -14.05 -13.16
N THR A 5 29.84 -13.24 -12.10
CA THR A 5 28.57 -12.95 -11.40
C THR A 5 27.84 -11.70 -11.92
N ALA A 6 28.50 -10.86 -12.72
CA ALA A 6 27.91 -9.62 -13.24
C ALA A 6 27.22 -9.77 -14.61
N VAL A 7 27.30 -10.94 -15.24
CA VAL A 7 26.79 -11.15 -16.62
C VAL A 7 25.42 -11.86 -16.65
N CYS A 8 24.95 -12.44 -15.55
CA CYS A 8 23.62 -13.05 -15.49
C CYS A 8 22.48 -12.07 -15.14
N LEU A 9 22.79 -10.80 -14.84
CA LEU A 9 21.76 -9.78 -14.57
C LEU A 9 21.38 -8.94 -15.81
N ALA A 10 22.01 -9.18 -16.96
CA ALA A 10 21.91 -8.28 -18.12
C ALA A 10 20.99 -8.77 -19.25
N LEU A 11 20.30 -9.90 -19.12
CA LEU A 11 19.52 -10.50 -20.23
C LEU A 11 18.20 -11.15 -19.81
N VAL A 12 17.61 -10.67 -18.73
CA VAL A 12 16.25 -11.03 -18.33
C VAL A 12 15.49 -9.71 -18.29
N ASP A 13 14.40 -9.59 -19.04
CA ASP A 13 13.53 -8.40 -19.08
C ASP A 13 13.37 -7.82 -17.66
N GLY A 14 13.40 -6.48 -17.55
CA GLY A 14 13.52 -5.77 -16.28
C GLY A 14 12.56 -6.27 -15.19
N ASP A 15 11.35 -6.69 -15.56
CA ASP A 15 10.36 -7.21 -14.63
C ASP A 15 10.67 -8.65 -14.14
N GLN A 16 11.13 -9.55 -15.02
CA GLN A 16 11.46 -10.93 -14.63
C GLN A 16 12.66 -10.99 -13.67
N SER A 17 13.67 -10.14 -13.88
CA SER A 17 14.83 -10.06 -12.97
C SER A 17 14.43 -9.51 -11.59
N LEU A 18 13.54 -8.51 -11.55
CA LEU A 18 12.98 -7.95 -10.32
C LEU A 18 12.17 -9.00 -9.53
N PHE A 19 11.34 -9.80 -10.21
CA PHE A 19 10.60 -10.89 -9.59
C PHE A 19 11.50 -11.94 -8.95
N ILE A 20 12.58 -12.32 -9.63
CA ILE A 20 13.55 -13.30 -9.11
C ILE A 20 14.22 -12.75 -7.84
N VAL A 21 14.63 -11.47 -7.85
CA VAL A 21 15.26 -10.82 -6.68
C VAL A 21 14.28 -10.76 -5.51
N LEU A 22 13.05 -10.29 -5.71
CA LEU A 22 12.04 -10.23 -4.65
C LEU A 22 11.69 -11.62 -4.12
N GLY A 23 11.59 -12.62 -5.00
CA GLY A 23 11.36 -14.01 -4.63
C GLY A 23 12.48 -14.58 -3.76
N ILE A 24 13.74 -14.29 -4.08
CA ILE A 24 14.90 -14.70 -3.27
C ILE A 24 14.86 -14.04 -1.90
N ILE A 25 14.55 -12.74 -1.82
CA ILE A 25 14.45 -12.02 -0.54
C ILE A 25 13.28 -12.56 0.30
N ALA A 26 12.14 -12.88 -0.31
CA ALA A 26 11.01 -13.49 0.38
C ALA A 26 11.37 -14.88 0.92
N LEU A 27 12.04 -15.72 0.13
CA LEU A 27 12.55 -17.02 0.57
C LEU A 27 13.58 -16.89 1.70
N ALA A 28 14.51 -15.95 1.60
CA ALA A 28 15.48 -15.67 2.66
C ALA A 28 14.80 -15.22 3.96
N SER A 29 13.78 -14.37 3.86
CA SER A 29 12.94 -13.94 4.99
C SER A 29 12.22 -15.14 5.63
N LEU A 30 11.62 -16.03 4.83
CA LEU A 30 10.97 -17.25 5.32
C LEU A 30 11.96 -18.19 6.01
N VAL A 31 13.17 -18.34 5.48
CA VAL A 31 14.24 -19.15 6.11
C VAL A 31 14.69 -18.52 7.43
N ALA A 32 14.85 -17.20 7.48
CA ALA A 32 15.23 -16.48 8.69
C ALA A 32 14.17 -16.57 9.80
N LEU A 33 12.89 -16.54 9.42
CA LEU A 33 11.77 -16.74 10.34
C LEU A 33 11.64 -18.22 10.78
N GLY A 34 11.99 -19.15 9.90
CA GLY A 34 12.02 -20.59 10.16
C GLY A 34 10.65 -21.21 10.45
N GLY A 35 10.65 -22.43 10.99
CA GLY A 35 9.41 -23.17 11.30
C GLY A 35 8.49 -22.49 12.31
N LYS A 36 9.03 -21.62 13.17
CA LYS A 36 8.24 -20.87 14.17
C LYS A 36 7.23 -19.94 13.51
N PHE A 37 7.53 -19.37 12.34
CA PHE A 37 6.58 -18.51 11.64
C PHE A 37 5.30 -19.24 11.25
N PHE A 38 5.39 -20.48 10.74
CA PHE A 38 4.21 -21.24 10.35
C PHE A 38 3.36 -21.63 11.56
N VAL A 39 3.99 -21.96 12.69
CA VAL A 39 3.29 -22.23 13.96
C VAL A 39 2.58 -20.97 14.46
N ASN A 40 3.29 -19.85 14.55
CA ASN A 40 2.73 -18.58 15.01
C ASN A 40 1.61 -18.09 14.06
N LEU A 41 1.78 -18.25 12.75
CA LEU A 41 0.75 -17.90 11.76
C LEU A 41 -0.51 -18.75 11.94
N TYR A 42 -0.35 -20.06 12.16
CA TYR A 42 -1.47 -20.95 12.46
C TYR A 42 -2.18 -20.52 13.75
N GLU A 43 -1.44 -20.22 14.82
CA GLU A 43 -2.00 -19.78 16.10
C GLU A 43 -2.72 -18.41 16.00
N VAL A 44 -2.21 -17.49 15.19
CA VAL A 44 -2.90 -16.22 14.89
C VAL A 44 -4.19 -16.46 14.13
N ILE A 45 -4.22 -17.43 13.21
CA ILE A 45 -5.42 -17.78 12.46
C ILE A 45 -6.48 -18.44 13.36
N THR A 46 -6.08 -19.40 14.20
CA THR A 46 -7.02 -20.22 14.97
C THR A 46 -7.40 -19.64 16.33
N ALA A 47 -6.52 -18.86 16.96
CA ALA A 47 -6.69 -18.36 18.32
C ALA A 47 -6.11 -16.92 18.51
N PRO A 48 -6.55 -15.93 17.72
CA PRO A 48 -5.89 -14.62 17.61
C PRO A 48 -5.77 -13.84 18.92
N ALA A 49 -6.74 -13.96 19.82
CA ALA A 49 -6.74 -13.22 21.08
C ALA A 49 -5.61 -13.67 22.04
N ALA A 50 -5.34 -14.97 22.11
CA ALA A 50 -4.29 -15.50 22.97
C ALA A 50 -2.90 -15.35 22.34
N SER A 51 -2.81 -15.60 21.02
CA SER A 51 -1.53 -15.61 20.31
C SER A 51 -0.95 -14.20 20.12
N LEU A 52 -1.74 -13.21 19.70
CA LEU A 52 -1.21 -11.85 19.46
C LEU A 52 -0.67 -11.18 20.73
N GLY A 53 -1.31 -11.41 21.87
CA GLY A 53 -0.82 -10.95 23.17
C GLY A 53 0.48 -11.64 23.57
N HIS A 54 0.58 -12.96 23.33
CA HIS A 54 1.80 -13.72 23.57
C HIS A 54 2.95 -13.22 22.69
N HIS A 55 2.76 -13.17 21.37
CA HIS A 55 3.77 -12.71 20.41
C HIS A 55 4.25 -11.30 20.69
N GLY A 56 3.36 -10.38 21.10
CA GLY A 56 3.77 -9.04 21.52
C GLY A 56 4.78 -9.05 22.67
N GLN A 57 4.64 -9.97 23.62
CA GLN A 57 5.51 -10.02 24.81
C GLN A 57 6.74 -10.91 24.63
N SER A 58 6.68 -11.91 23.77
CA SER A 58 7.69 -12.96 23.66
C SER A 58 8.54 -12.91 22.39
N ASP A 59 8.03 -12.34 21.29
CA ASP A 59 8.77 -12.28 20.03
C ASP A 59 9.80 -11.13 20.05
N ASN A 60 10.95 -11.39 19.43
CA ASN A 60 11.97 -10.36 19.25
C ASN A 60 11.46 -9.29 18.28
N PHE A 61 11.72 -8.02 18.57
CA PHE A 61 11.36 -6.89 17.69
C PHE A 61 11.84 -7.07 16.24
N PHE A 62 13.03 -7.65 16.03
CA PHE A 62 13.54 -7.95 14.68
C PHE A 62 12.69 -8.99 13.94
N PHE A 63 12.09 -9.94 14.67
CA PHE A 63 11.18 -10.92 14.09
C PHE A 63 9.91 -10.24 13.54
N SER A 64 9.36 -9.30 14.30
CA SER A 64 8.21 -8.48 13.89
C SER A 64 8.50 -7.64 12.65
N ILE A 65 9.71 -7.06 12.54
CA ILE A 65 10.14 -6.34 11.33
C ILE A 65 10.11 -7.27 10.12
N ILE A 66 10.69 -8.47 10.23
CA ILE A 66 10.78 -9.42 9.11
C ILE A 66 9.38 -9.89 8.70
N ILE A 67 8.45 -10.07 9.63
CA ILE A 67 7.05 -10.41 9.32
C ILE A 67 6.38 -9.31 8.48
N VAL A 68 6.46 -8.06 8.92
CA VAL A 68 5.83 -6.94 8.20
C VAL A 68 6.49 -6.73 6.84
N PHE A 69 7.82 -6.83 6.80
CA PHE A 69 8.58 -6.76 5.57
C PHE A 69 8.18 -7.86 4.58
N LEU A 70 7.99 -9.10 5.05
CA LEU A 70 7.49 -10.20 4.24
C LEU A 70 6.09 -9.92 3.67
N GLY A 71 5.19 -9.32 4.46
CA GLY A 71 3.87 -8.90 3.98
C GLY A 71 3.96 -7.89 2.85
N GLY A 72 4.84 -6.90 3.00
CA GLY A 72 5.08 -5.92 1.94
C GLY A 72 5.81 -6.51 0.73
N LEU A 73 6.69 -7.51 0.88
CA LEU A 73 7.27 -8.26 -0.25
C LEU A 73 6.19 -9.00 -1.04
N ILE A 74 5.29 -9.70 -0.36
CA ILE A 74 4.16 -10.39 -1.00
C ILE A 74 3.28 -9.37 -1.73
N ALA A 75 2.96 -8.24 -1.09
CA ALA A 75 2.19 -7.16 -1.71
C ALA A 75 2.88 -6.61 -2.98
N SER A 76 4.20 -6.40 -2.92
CA SER A 76 5.00 -5.93 -4.06
C SER A 76 4.93 -6.91 -5.22
N ILE A 77 5.11 -8.20 -4.97
CA ILE A 77 5.04 -9.24 -6.00
C ILE A 77 3.65 -9.23 -6.67
N LEU A 78 2.57 -9.15 -5.88
CA LEU A 78 1.21 -9.09 -6.40
C LEU A 78 0.96 -7.82 -7.24
N MET A 79 1.46 -6.67 -6.79
CA MET A 79 1.35 -5.40 -7.51
C MET A 79 2.14 -5.41 -8.83
N ILE A 80 3.36 -5.95 -8.82
CA ILE A 80 4.18 -6.06 -10.04
C ILE A 80 3.49 -7.00 -11.05
N GLN A 81 2.81 -8.07 -10.60
CA GLN A 81 2.03 -8.93 -11.50
C GLN A 81 0.86 -8.18 -12.15
N GLY A 82 0.30 -7.20 -11.46
CA GLY A 82 -0.78 -6.35 -11.97
C GLY A 82 -0.31 -5.05 -12.63
N ARG A 83 1.01 -4.85 -12.81
CA ARG A 83 1.60 -3.58 -13.26
C ARG A 83 1.01 -3.10 -14.58
N ASP A 84 1.00 -3.96 -15.59
CA ASP A 84 0.52 -3.60 -16.94
C ASP A 84 -0.98 -3.27 -16.91
N THR A 85 -1.76 -4.02 -16.15
CA THR A 85 -3.20 -3.76 -15.97
C THR A 85 -3.45 -2.44 -15.26
N MET A 86 -2.67 -2.11 -14.23
CA MET A 86 -2.73 -0.80 -13.57
C MET A 86 -2.36 0.33 -14.53
N ALA A 87 -1.33 0.14 -15.38
CA ALA A 87 -0.93 1.13 -16.37
C ALA A 87 -2.04 1.38 -17.40
N VAL A 88 -2.69 0.32 -17.91
CA VAL A 88 -3.80 0.44 -18.86
C VAL A 88 -4.98 1.19 -18.23
N HIS A 89 -5.42 0.80 -17.04
CA HIS A 89 -6.54 1.50 -16.38
C HIS A 89 -6.22 2.95 -16.05
N PHE A 90 -4.98 3.24 -15.65
CA PHE A 90 -4.58 4.62 -15.42
C PHE A 90 -4.50 5.44 -16.72
N HIS A 91 -4.08 4.83 -17.82
CA HIS A 91 -4.13 5.46 -19.15
C HIS A 91 -5.57 5.79 -19.56
N ASP A 92 -6.52 4.87 -19.35
CA ASP A 92 -7.94 5.13 -19.63
C ASP A 92 -8.45 6.33 -18.81
N TYR A 93 -8.02 6.43 -17.55
CA TYR A 93 -8.31 7.58 -16.69
C TYR A 93 -7.70 8.87 -17.22
N SER A 94 -6.41 8.86 -17.59
CA SER A 94 -5.72 10.06 -18.07
C SER A 94 -6.32 10.56 -19.39
N VAL A 95 -6.68 9.66 -20.31
CA VAL A 95 -7.40 9.97 -21.55
C VAL A 95 -8.75 10.62 -21.28
N ALA A 96 -9.56 10.06 -20.38
CA ALA A 96 -10.87 10.61 -20.05
C ALA A 96 -10.75 12.03 -19.45
N VAL A 97 -9.90 12.20 -18.45
CA VAL A 97 -9.74 13.48 -17.74
C VAL A 97 -9.13 14.56 -18.64
N CYS A 98 -8.05 14.25 -19.36
CA CYS A 98 -7.38 15.21 -20.23
C CYS A 98 -8.23 15.54 -21.45
N GLY A 99 -8.96 14.56 -22.00
CA GLY A 99 -9.93 14.76 -23.06
C GLY A 99 -11.02 15.76 -22.66
N ASP A 100 -11.62 15.56 -21.49
CA ASP A 100 -12.65 16.47 -20.95
C ASP A 100 -12.12 17.89 -20.68
N ALA A 101 -10.87 18.01 -20.20
CA ALA A 101 -10.24 19.30 -20.02
C ALA A 101 -9.95 20.00 -21.37
N ALA A 102 -9.46 19.26 -22.36
CA ALA A 102 -9.13 19.78 -23.68
C ALA A 102 -10.38 20.25 -24.46
N GLN A 103 -11.55 19.65 -24.25
CA GLN A 103 -12.80 20.15 -24.84
C GLN A 103 -13.12 21.59 -24.46
N GLN A 104 -12.58 22.09 -23.34
CA GLN A 104 -12.74 23.47 -22.89
C GLN A 104 -11.67 24.41 -23.47
N ASN A 105 -10.69 23.89 -24.22
CA ASN A 105 -9.70 24.69 -24.93
C ASN A 105 -10.35 25.39 -26.15
N SER A 106 -10.14 26.70 -26.24
CA SER A 106 -10.73 27.57 -27.26
C SER A 106 -10.07 27.43 -28.63
N SER A 107 -8.88 26.82 -28.72
CA SER A 107 -8.20 26.55 -29.98
C SER A 107 -8.52 25.15 -30.50
N ASP A 108 -9.33 25.06 -31.55
CA ASP A 108 -9.62 23.79 -32.23
C ASP A 108 -8.36 23.13 -32.82
N VAL A 109 -7.32 23.91 -33.14
CA VAL A 109 -6.07 23.41 -33.72
C VAL A 109 -5.19 22.71 -32.69
N TYR A 110 -5.24 23.16 -31.43
CA TYR A 110 -4.36 22.65 -30.37
C TYR A 110 -5.07 21.72 -29.38
N ARG A 111 -6.39 21.54 -29.51
CA ARG A 111 -7.20 20.70 -28.61
C ARG A 111 -6.64 19.28 -28.51
N ASP A 112 -6.38 18.62 -29.63
CA ASP A 112 -5.89 17.24 -29.66
C ASP A 112 -4.47 17.13 -29.10
N ILE A 113 -3.60 18.10 -29.43
CA ILE A 113 -2.21 18.15 -28.95
C ILE A 113 -2.17 18.39 -27.42
N ALA A 114 -3.06 19.26 -26.91
CA ALA A 114 -3.16 19.54 -25.47
C ALA A 114 -3.63 18.31 -24.69
N ALA A 115 -4.59 17.56 -25.25
CA ALA A 115 -5.05 16.30 -24.65
C ALA A 115 -3.92 15.25 -24.63
N GLU A 116 -3.25 15.02 -25.77
CA GLU A 116 -2.16 14.04 -25.87
C GLU A 116 -0.99 14.37 -24.95
N THR A 117 -0.60 15.65 -24.88
CA THR A 117 0.46 16.11 -23.97
C THR A 117 0.08 15.87 -22.51
N GLY A 118 -1.17 16.18 -22.13
CA GLY A 118 -1.66 15.93 -20.78
C GLY A 118 -1.69 14.45 -20.41
N VAL A 119 -2.10 13.58 -21.33
CA VAL A 119 -2.09 12.12 -21.15
C VAL A 119 -0.67 11.62 -20.92
N MET A 120 0.27 12.01 -21.78
CA MET A 120 1.68 11.62 -21.65
C MET A 120 2.26 12.05 -20.30
N ASP A 121 2.03 13.31 -19.89
CA ASP A 121 2.51 13.82 -18.62
C ASP A 121 1.91 13.02 -17.43
N MET A 122 0.61 12.73 -17.44
CA MET A 122 -0.02 11.95 -16.37
C MET A 122 0.53 10.52 -16.29
N ASP A 123 0.65 9.85 -17.43
CA ASP A 123 1.13 8.47 -17.51
C ASP A 123 2.59 8.36 -17.08
N ASP A 124 3.44 9.32 -17.48
CA ASP A 124 4.83 9.38 -17.06
C ASP A 124 4.96 9.58 -15.55
N GLN A 125 4.15 10.45 -14.94
CA GLN A 125 4.15 10.66 -13.49
C GLN A 125 3.66 9.41 -12.75
N PHE A 126 2.65 8.71 -13.27
CA PHE A 126 2.16 7.47 -12.67
C PHE A 126 3.19 6.34 -12.77
N SER A 127 3.82 6.19 -13.93
CA SER A 127 4.92 5.22 -14.10
C SER A 127 6.05 5.52 -13.12
N LEU A 128 6.52 6.78 -13.09
CA LEU A 128 7.65 7.18 -12.26
C LEU A 128 7.36 7.01 -10.76
N TYR A 129 6.23 7.49 -10.26
CA TYR A 129 5.97 7.52 -8.82
C TYR A 129 5.27 6.28 -8.27
N VAL A 130 4.52 5.55 -9.08
CA VAL A 130 3.77 4.37 -8.63
C VAL A 130 4.42 3.10 -9.14
N LEU A 131 4.51 2.91 -10.45
CA LEU A 131 4.91 1.61 -11.03
C LEU A 131 6.39 1.31 -10.82
N ASP A 132 7.27 2.29 -11.00
CA ASP A 132 8.73 2.11 -10.85
C ASP A 132 9.17 2.03 -9.38
N ASN A 133 8.31 2.44 -8.45
CA ASN A 133 8.58 2.42 -7.02
C ASN A 133 7.96 1.24 -6.27
N LEU A 134 7.34 0.28 -6.96
CA LEU A 134 6.72 -0.90 -6.33
C LEU A 134 7.72 -1.74 -5.50
N ILE A 135 9.02 -1.72 -5.85
CA ILE A 135 10.07 -2.38 -5.07
C ILE A 135 10.21 -1.84 -3.64
N PHE A 136 9.79 -0.59 -3.38
CA PHE A 136 9.88 0.03 -2.06
C PHE A 136 8.66 -0.23 -1.16
N VAL A 137 7.61 -0.88 -1.66
CA VAL A 137 6.43 -1.27 -0.88
C VAL A 137 6.78 -2.05 0.40
N PRO A 138 7.78 -2.97 0.45
CA PRO A 138 8.16 -3.65 1.68
C PRO A 138 8.64 -2.70 2.77
N VAL A 139 9.45 -1.71 2.38
CA VAL A 139 9.95 -0.67 3.28
C VAL A 139 8.81 0.25 3.71
N ALA A 140 7.95 0.64 2.77
CA ALA A 140 6.78 1.47 3.05
C ALA A 140 5.83 0.81 4.07
N MET A 141 5.61 -0.50 3.99
CA MET A 141 4.77 -1.23 4.95
C MET A 141 5.40 -1.31 6.33
N VAL A 142 6.73 -1.46 6.44
CA VAL A 142 7.42 -1.39 7.73
C VAL A 142 7.30 0.01 8.34
N LEU A 143 7.49 1.07 7.54
CA LEU A 143 7.32 2.44 8.00
C LEU A 143 5.87 2.72 8.44
N LEU A 144 4.89 2.26 7.67
CA LEU A 144 3.48 2.39 8.00
C LEU A 144 3.17 1.68 9.33
N TRP A 145 3.62 0.45 9.51
CA TRP A 145 3.46 -0.29 10.76
C TRP A 145 4.08 0.43 11.96
N LEU A 146 5.29 0.99 11.81
CA LEU A 146 5.92 1.78 12.87
C LEU A 146 5.11 3.02 13.24
N VAL A 147 4.60 3.75 12.24
CA VAL A 147 3.78 4.95 12.45
C VAL A 147 2.44 4.59 13.10
N LEU A 148 1.73 3.59 12.60
CA LEU A 148 0.46 3.12 13.16
C LEU A 148 0.64 2.62 14.59
N GLY A 149 1.67 1.82 14.85
CA GLY A 149 1.99 1.33 16.18
C GLY A 149 2.37 2.45 17.15
N LEU A 150 3.09 3.48 16.70
CA LEU A 150 3.40 4.65 17.53
C LEU A 150 2.14 5.45 17.89
N ILE A 151 1.27 5.73 16.93
CA ILE A 151 0.00 6.44 17.17
C ILE A 151 -0.87 5.65 18.14
N ALA A 152 -1.00 4.34 17.89
CA ALA A 152 -1.72 3.44 18.78
C ALA A 152 -1.14 3.44 20.18
N TRP A 153 0.18 3.39 20.32
CA TRP A 153 0.87 3.42 21.61
C TRP A 153 0.58 4.73 22.36
N ILE A 154 0.66 5.88 21.70
CA ILE A 154 0.27 7.17 22.30
C ILE A 154 -1.19 7.11 22.79
N GLY A 155 -2.09 6.57 21.96
CA GLY A 155 -3.49 6.38 22.34
C GLY A 155 -3.67 5.49 23.58
N THR A 156 -2.87 4.43 23.70
CA THR A 156 -2.92 3.53 24.86
C THR A 156 -2.39 4.20 26.13
N LYS A 157 -1.46 5.16 26.01
CA LYS A 157 -0.93 5.92 27.16
C LYS A 157 -1.96 6.88 27.75
N ILE A 158 -2.84 7.44 26.92
CA ILE A 158 -3.94 8.31 27.38
C ILE A 158 -4.90 7.57 28.31
N VAL A 159 -5.10 6.26 28.10
CA VAL A 159 -5.94 5.41 28.96
C VAL A 159 -5.17 4.70 30.07
N GLY A 160 -3.91 5.08 30.32
CA GLY A 160 -3.10 4.56 31.42
C GLY A 160 -2.51 3.17 31.21
N SER A 161 -2.36 2.70 29.96
CA SER A 161 -1.78 1.37 29.68
C SER A 161 -0.30 1.30 30.08
N PRO A 162 0.12 0.23 30.79
CA PRO A 162 1.54 -0.01 31.10
C PRO A 162 2.34 -0.56 29.90
N ALA A 163 1.70 -0.87 28.77
CA ALA A 163 2.35 -1.52 27.64
C ALA A 163 3.52 -0.72 27.07
N THR A 164 4.58 -1.42 26.69
CA THR A 164 5.72 -0.84 25.97
C THR A 164 5.38 -0.73 24.49
N LEU A 165 6.08 0.17 23.77
CA LEU A 165 5.93 0.30 22.33
C LEU A 165 6.32 -1.01 21.61
N GLY A 166 7.35 -1.71 22.10
CA GLY A 166 7.77 -3.00 21.56
C GLY A 166 6.68 -4.06 21.64
N ASN A 167 5.97 -4.14 22.78
CA ASN A 167 4.89 -5.10 22.96
C ASN A 167 3.74 -4.86 21.98
N LEU A 168 3.39 -3.60 21.78
CA LEU A 168 2.32 -3.22 20.87
C LEU A 168 2.73 -3.43 19.41
N LEU A 169 3.95 -3.06 19.03
CA LEU A 169 4.45 -3.29 17.67
C LEU A 169 4.50 -4.80 17.35
N GLY A 170 4.95 -5.63 18.30
CA GLY A 170 4.94 -7.09 18.15
C GLY A 170 3.53 -7.67 17.98
N SER A 171 2.55 -7.22 18.78
CA SER A 171 1.17 -7.71 18.66
C SER A 171 0.46 -7.25 17.38
N LEU A 172 0.96 -6.19 16.73
CA LEU A 172 0.39 -5.67 15.48
C LEU A 172 1.09 -6.20 14.21
N ALA A 173 2.22 -6.88 14.32
CA ALA A 173 3.03 -7.30 13.17
C ALA A 173 2.26 -8.23 12.22
N TYR A 174 1.57 -9.24 12.75
CA TYR A 174 0.74 -10.15 11.94
C TYR A 174 -0.49 -9.46 11.35
N ALA A 175 -1.10 -8.52 12.06
CA ALA A 175 -2.19 -7.72 11.49
C ALA A 175 -1.70 -6.94 10.27
N CYS A 176 -0.54 -6.30 10.37
CA CYS A 176 0.09 -5.57 9.26
C CYS A 176 0.55 -6.49 8.12
N LEU A 177 0.97 -7.74 8.40
CA LEU A 177 1.20 -8.77 7.37
C LEU A 177 -0.05 -8.98 6.52
N PHE A 178 -1.19 -9.28 7.15
CA PHE A 178 -2.44 -9.53 6.44
C PHE A 178 -2.96 -8.27 5.73
N ILE A 179 -2.86 -7.09 6.34
CA ILE A 179 -3.23 -5.82 5.70
C ILE A 179 -2.40 -5.60 4.43
N SER A 180 -1.09 -5.84 4.48
CA SER A 180 -0.19 -5.68 3.33
C SER A 180 -0.58 -6.62 2.18
N ILE A 181 -0.82 -7.89 2.49
CA ILE A 181 -1.25 -8.89 1.50
C ILE A 181 -2.60 -8.50 0.90
N GLY A 182 -3.56 -8.11 1.74
CA GLY A 182 -4.88 -7.66 1.32
C GLY A 182 -4.80 -6.47 0.37
N PHE A 183 -3.95 -5.48 0.70
CA PHE A 183 -3.70 -4.31 -0.13
C PHE A 183 -3.06 -4.67 -1.48
N GLY A 184 -2.07 -5.57 -1.49
CA GLY A 184 -1.46 -6.10 -2.71
C GLY A 184 -2.47 -6.78 -3.63
N LEU A 185 -3.38 -7.58 -3.09
CA LEU A 185 -4.42 -8.29 -3.85
C LEU A 185 -5.47 -7.34 -4.46
N MET A 186 -5.73 -6.20 -3.83
CA MET A 186 -6.73 -5.23 -4.31
C MET A 186 -6.14 -4.07 -5.10
N ALA A 187 -4.81 -3.96 -5.23
CA ALA A 187 -4.15 -2.80 -5.83
C ALA A 187 -4.65 -2.49 -7.24
N VAL A 188 -4.78 -3.50 -8.10
CA VAL A 188 -5.31 -3.36 -9.46
C VAL A 188 -6.74 -2.81 -9.43
N TYR A 189 -7.60 -3.40 -8.59
CA TYR A 189 -8.98 -2.95 -8.43
C TYR A 189 -9.09 -1.52 -7.90
N ILE A 190 -8.17 -1.07 -7.03
CA ILE A 190 -8.16 0.32 -6.56
C ILE A 190 -7.91 1.26 -7.74
N VAL A 191 -6.91 0.97 -8.58
CA VAL A 191 -6.60 1.78 -9.77
C VAL A 191 -7.75 1.75 -10.77
N GLU A 192 -8.31 0.56 -11.04
CA GLU A 192 -9.48 0.38 -11.90
C GLU A 192 -10.69 1.17 -11.38
N ALA A 193 -10.99 1.10 -10.08
CA ALA A 193 -12.09 1.83 -9.47
C ALA A 193 -11.91 3.34 -9.57
N VAL A 194 -10.68 3.85 -9.40
CA VAL A 194 -10.37 5.27 -9.63
C VAL A 194 -10.59 5.63 -11.10
N ALA A 195 -10.13 4.81 -12.03
CA ALA A 195 -10.34 5.03 -13.46
C ALA A 195 -11.83 5.06 -13.84
N GLY A 196 -12.60 4.11 -13.31
CA GLY A 196 -14.05 4.04 -13.48
C GLY A 196 -14.80 5.29 -13.02
N THR A 197 -14.26 6.04 -12.05
CA THR A 197 -14.88 7.32 -11.64
C THR A 197 -14.81 8.40 -12.72
N ALA A 198 -13.78 8.38 -13.58
CA ALA A 198 -13.65 9.34 -14.68
C ALA A 198 -14.42 8.90 -15.93
N THR A 199 -14.44 7.60 -16.22
CA THR A 199 -15.14 7.05 -17.40
C THR A 199 -16.65 6.89 -17.18
N GLY A 200 -17.11 6.94 -15.93
CA GLY A 200 -18.51 6.69 -15.57
C GLY A 200 -18.92 5.22 -15.62
N GLU A 201 -17.94 4.32 -15.77
CA GLU A 201 -18.18 2.88 -15.84
C GLU A 201 -18.19 2.24 -14.44
N PRO A 202 -19.23 1.45 -14.10
CA PRO A 202 -19.29 0.78 -12.82
C PRO A 202 -18.27 -0.35 -12.76
N VAL A 203 -17.29 -0.22 -11.87
CA VAL A 203 -16.25 -1.22 -11.64
C VAL A 203 -16.74 -2.23 -10.59
N MET A 204 -16.79 -3.50 -10.96
CA MET A 204 -17.14 -4.59 -10.04
C MET A 204 -15.88 -5.31 -9.56
N PRO A 205 -15.74 -5.59 -8.26
CA PRO A 205 -14.57 -6.29 -7.75
C PRO A 205 -14.53 -7.73 -8.28
N GLY A 206 -13.46 -8.07 -9.00
CA GLY A 206 -13.15 -9.44 -9.39
C GLY A 206 -12.77 -10.35 -8.21
N GLY A 207 -12.60 -11.65 -8.47
CA GLY A 207 -12.30 -12.64 -7.41
C GLY A 207 -11.06 -12.33 -6.57
N MET A 208 -10.00 -11.82 -7.20
CA MET A 208 -8.78 -11.39 -6.50
C MET A 208 -9.01 -10.17 -5.60
N ALA A 209 -9.80 -9.19 -6.07
CA ALA A 209 -10.17 -8.02 -5.29
C ALA A 209 -11.04 -8.40 -4.08
N ILE A 210 -12.01 -9.32 -4.27
CA ILE A 210 -12.84 -9.86 -3.17
C ILE A 210 -11.95 -10.57 -2.13
N ALA A 211 -11.02 -11.41 -2.58
CA ALA A 211 -10.08 -12.08 -1.68
C ALA A 211 -9.22 -11.04 -0.92
N GLY A 212 -8.73 -10.01 -1.61
CA GLY A 212 -8.01 -8.89 -1.02
C GLY A 212 -8.82 -8.16 0.05
N ILE A 213 -10.09 -7.85 -0.22
CA ILE A 213 -11.01 -7.21 0.73
C ILE A 213 -11.19 -8.08 1.97
N VAL A 214 -11.44 -9.38 1.80
CA VAL A 214 -11.63 -10.31 2.93
C VAL A 214 -10.36 -10.40 3.78
N VAL A 215 -9.19 -10.52 3.15
CA VAL A 215 -7.89 -10.58 3.83
C VAL A 215 -7.58 -9.27 4.56
N LEU A 216 -7.89 -8.12 3.94
CA LEU A 216 -7.70 -6.81 4.55
C LEU A 216 -8.63 -6.61 5.76
N LEU A 217 -9.91 -6.97 5.63
CA LEU A 217 -10.87 -6.93 6.74
C LEU A 217 -10.44 -7.83 7.90
N TYR A 218 -9.95 -9.03 7.58
CA TYR A 218 -9.38 -9.93 8.57
C TYR A 218 -8.16 -9.30 9.27
N GLY A 219 -7.26 -8.67 8.52
CA GLY A 219 -6.13 -7.91 9.06
C GLY A 219 -6.56 -6.76 9.98
N ILE A 220 -7.62 -6.03 9.65
CA ILE A 220 -8.20 -4.98 10.51
C ILE A 220 -8.75 -5.59 11.82
N VAL A 221 -9.45 -6.72 11.74
CA VAL A 221 -9.94 -7.41 12.95
C VAL A 221 -8.77 -7.84 13.85
N LEU A 222 -7.71 -8.41 13.26
CA LEU A 222 -6.50 -8.76 13.99
C LEU A 222 -5.82 -7.52 14.59
N TYR A 223 -5.84 -6.38 13.89
CA TYR A 223 -5.30 -5.13 14.39
C TYR A 223 -6.03 -4.69 15.68
N LEU A 224 -7.36 -4.71 15.66
CA LEU A 224 -8.18 -4.35 16.84
C LEU A 224 -7.95 -5.31 18.02
N ILE A 225 -7.86 -6.61 17.75
CA ILE A 225 -7.54 -7.61 18.78
C ILE A 225 -6.12 -7.38 19.32
N GLY A 226 -5.14 -7.20 18.43
CA GLY A 226 -3.75 -6.97 18.77
C GLY A 226 -3.53 -5.69 19.60
N LEU A 227 -4.33 -4.64 19.35
CA LEU A 227 -4.37 -3.45 20.19
C LEU A 227 -4.85 -3.75 21.60
N ALA A 228 -6.01 -4.41 21.74
CA ALA A 228 -6.57 -4.71 23.05
C ALA A 228 -5.64 -5.62 23.88
N GLN A 229 -5.11 -6.67 23.25
CA GLN A 229 -4.25 -7.67 23.90
C GLN A 229 -2.84 -7.11 24.18
N GLY A 230 -2.23 -6.47 23.18
CA GLY A 230 -0.88 -5.90 23.30
C GLY A 230 -0.82 -4.72 24.28
N ALA A 231 -1.89 -3.95 24.39
CA ALA A 231 -1.98 -2.86 25.35
C ALA A 231 -2.53 -3.29 26.73
N SER A 232 -3.01 -4.54 26.86
CA SER A 232 -3.68 -5.03 28.07
C SER A 232 -4.81 -4.10 28.54
N ILE A 233 -5.60 -3.59 27.58
CA ILE A 233 -6.72 -2.68 27.82
C ILE A 233 -8.04 -3.38 27.50
N THR A 234 -9.13 -2.90 28.10
CA THR A 234 -10.47 -3.38 27.76
C THR A 234 -10.87 -2.97 26.34
N GLY A 235 -11.79 -3.71 25.72
CA GLY A 235 -12.30 -3.37 24.38
C GLY A 235 -12.97 -1.99 24.31
N GLY A 236 -13.51 -1.47 25.42
CA GLY A 236 -14.02 -0.09 25.48
C GLY A 236 -12.91 0.95 25.44
N GLN A 237 -11.76 0.67 26.08
CA GLN A 237 -10.60 1.56 26.08
C GLN A 237 -9.84 1.55 24.76
N SER A 238 -9.90 0.47 23.97
CA SER A 238 -9.31 0.44 22.63
C SER A 238 -9.94 1.40 21.63
N ALA A 239 -11.12 1.96 21.95
CA ALA A 239 -11.74 3.01 21.13
C ALA A 239 -10.87 4.27 21.04
N VAL A 240 -10.14 4.63 22.10
CA VAL A 240 -9.31 5.86 22.13
C VAL A 240 -8.14 5.79 21.13
N PRO A 241 -7.29 4.74 21.12
CA PRO A 241 -6.30 4.54 20.05
C PRO A 241 -6.90 4.53 18.65
N VAL A 242 -8.08 3.91 18.47
CA VAL A 242 -8.74 3.82 17.15
C VAL A 242 -9.21 5.19 16.68
N ILE A 243 -9.85 5.99 17.53
CA ILE A 243 -10.29 7.35 17.21
C ILE A 243 -9.08 8.22 16.83
N LEU A 244 -8.00 8.15 17.60
CA LEU A 244 -6.78 8.88 17.27
C LEU A 244 -6.19 8.46 15.93
N LEU A 245 -6.18 7.17 15.64
CA LEU A 245 -5.72 6.65 14.36
C LEU A 245 -6.60 7.13 13.20
N LEU A 246 -7.92 7.12 13.36
CA LEU A 246 -8.85 7.67 12.35
C LEU A 246 -8.66 9.18 12.15
N LEU A 247 -8.44 9.94 13.22
CA LEU A 247 -8.17 11.37 13.14
C LEU A 247 -6.84 11.67 12.44
N VAL A 248 -5.79 10.90 12.73
CA VAL A 248 -4.49 11.08 12.08
C VAL A 248 -4.54 10.67 10.62
N ILE A 249 -5.09 9.49 10.29
CA ILE A 249 -5.21 9.03 8.89
C ILE A 249 -6.13 9.97 8.10
N GLY A 250 -7.28 10.35 8.66
CA GLY A 250 -8.20 11.28 8.03
C GLY A 250 -7.60 12.68 7.86
N GLY A 251 -6.88 13.18 8.87
CA GLY A 251 -6.18 14.46 8.81
C GLY A 251 -5.06 14.48 7.79
N LEU A 252 -4.24 13.43 7.73
CA LEU A 252 -3.20 13.28 6.70
C LEU A 252 -3.80 13.15 5.30
N GLY A 253 -4.89 12.40 5.15
CA GLY A 253 -5.62 12.28 3.89
C GLY A 253 -6.17 13.63 3.42
N TYR A 254 -6.76 14.41 4.33
CA TYR A 254 -7.23 15.77 4.03
C TYR A 254 -6.08 16.72 3.65
N LEU A 255 -4.95 16.65 4.37
CA LEU A 255 -3.77 17.46 4.05
C LEU A 255 -3.17 17.08 2.70
N ALA A 256 -3.07 15.79 2.40
CA ALA A 256 -2.60 15.32 1.09
C ALA A 256 -3.52 15.79 -0.03
N TYR A 257 -4.84 15.64 0.14
CA TYR A 257 -5.83 16.10 -0.84
C TYR A 257 -5.78 17.62 -1.05
N SER A 258 -5.78 18.40 0.03
CA SER A 258 -5.73 19.87 -0.07
C SER A 258 -4.45 20.42 -0.71
N GLN A 259 -3.34 19.67 -0.68
CA GLN A 259 -2.11 20.02 -1.39
C GLN A 259 -2.07 19.51 -2.84
N ALA A 260 -2.70 18.36 -3.11
CA ALA A 260 -2.73 17.74 -4.42
C ALA A 260 -3.76 18.41 -5.35
N GLN A 261 -4.96 18.71 -4.84
CA GLN A 261 -6.07 19.23 -5.63
C GLN A 261 -5.72 20.53 -6.39
N PRO A 262 -5.11 21.56 -5.76
CA PRO A 262 -4.79 22.79 -6.49
C PRO A 262 -3.79 22.56 -7.62
N LYS A 263 -2.79 21.67 -7.41
CA LYS A 263 -1.80 21.34 -8.44
C LYS A 263 -2.43 20.60 -9.62
N PHE A 264 -3.39 19.73 -9.33
CA PHE A 264 -4.16 19.04 -10.35
C PHE A 264 -5.05 20.01 -11.13
N ASP A 265 -5.72 20.93 -10.45
CA ASP A 265 -6.52 21.97 -11.10
C ASP A 265 -5.66 22.90 -11.98
N ASP A 266 -4.46 23.27 -11.52
CA ASP A 266 -3.47 24.05 -12.29
C ASP A 266 -3.02 23.30 -13.54
N PHE A 267 -2.74 21.99 -13.41
CA PHE A 267 -2.42 21.12 -14.55
C PHE A 267 -3.57 21.09 -15.57
N LEU A 268 -4.81 20.86 -15.13
CA LEU A 268 -5.97 20.87 -16.02
C LEU A 268 -6.19 22.25 -16.66
N ASN A 269 -5.93 23.34 -15.94
CA ASN A 269 -5.97 24.68 -16.51
C ASN A 269 -4.88 24.90 -17.56
N GLY A 270 -3.71 24.29 -17.39
CA GLY A 270 -2.66 24.23 -18.41
C GLY A 270 -3.16 23.61 -19.72
N ILE A 271 -3.88 22.49 -19.65
CA ILE A 271 -4.50 21.84 -20.82
C ILE A 271 -5.57 22.75 -21.46
N ARG A 272 -6.45 23.33 -20.63
CA ARG A 272 -7.54 24.22 -21.08
C ARG A 272 -7.04 25.48 -21.79
N THR A 273 -5.85 25.95 -21.44
CA THR A 273 -5.27 27.21 -21.95
C THR A 273 -4.07 26.99 -22.86
N TYR A 274 -3.79 25.73 -23.23
CA TYR A 274 -2.61 25.35 -24.00
C TYR A 274 -2.55 26.08 -25.34
N ASP A 275 -1.45 26.81 -25.56
CA ASP A 275 -1.10 27.52 -26.78
C ASP A 275 0.43 27.46 -26.95
N PRO A 276 0.97 26.60 -27.84
CA PRO A 276 2.40 26.42 -28.02
C PRO A 276 3.11 27.61 -28.68
N SER A 277 2.36 28.66 -29.09
CA SER A 277 2.91 29.89 -29.64
C SER A 277 3.24 30.95 -28.58
N ARG A 278 2.92 30.67 -27.30
CA ARG A 278 3.22 31.49 -26.13
C ARG A 278 4.25 30.83 -25.23
#